data_AF-A0A8J5RRY2-F1
#
_entry.id   AF-A0A8J5RRY2-F1
#
_cell.length_a   1.000
_cell.length_b   1.000
_cell.length_c   1.000
_cell.angle_alpha   90.00
_cell.angle_beta   90.00
_cell.angle_gamma   90.00
#
_symmetry.space_group_name_H-M   'P 1'
#
loop_
_entity.id
_entity.type
_entity.pdbx_description
1 polymer ?
#
loop_
_entity_poly.entity_id
_entity_poly.type
_entity_poly.pdbx_seq_one_letter_code
_entity_poly.pdbx_strand_id
1 'polypeptide(L)'
;MERELERSLADVPFGELQRARADGSLIARGFNSAAAAAQKKTRRASKKSPMEISTKVPPPRFREVIQVPKKVVRDPRFETIYGPVDQEGFRKRYSFLFDNELPAEKEKLLKTIKRSKDPNAIEEMKNRITWIDKQLRSHPKKTIESEILHEHIKKEREAAKTGKQPYYLKKCSFLNPMSFSLSLCVYIKF
;
A
#
# COMPACT_ATOMS: atom_id res chain seq x y z
N MET A 1 -29.89 -22.33 54.62
CA MET A 1 -31.19 -22.49 53.94
C MET A 1 -31.39 -21.53 52.78
N GLU A 2 -31.47 -20.21 52.97
CA GLU A 2 -31.73 -19.27 51.85
C GLU A 2 -30.68 -19.33 50.72
N ARG A 3 -29.39 -19.32 51.07
CA ARG A 3 -28.27 -19.43 50.11
C ARG A 3 -28.25 -20.75 49.33
N GLU A 4 -28.77 -21.84 49.90
CA GLU A 4 -28.85 -23.14 49.20
C GLU A 4 -29.99 -23.11 48.18
N LEU A 5 -31.10 -22.44 48.54
CA LEU A 5 -32.23 -22.20 47.66
C LEU A 5 -31.81 -21.37 46.44
N GLU A 6 -31.10 -20.26 46.67
CA GLU A 6 -30.57 -19.40 45.62
C GLU A 6 -29.65 -20.14 44.65
N ARG A 7 -28.75 -20.99 45.17
CA ARG A 7 -27.87 -21.82 44.34
C ARG A 7 -28.65 -22.83 43.50
N SER A 8 -29.68 -23.46 44.06
CA SER A 8 -30.51 -24.43 43.34
C SER A 8 -31.34 -23.80 42.22
N LEU A 9 -31.80 -22.56 42.42
CA LEU A 9 -32.59 -21.81 41.44
C LEU A 9 -31.72 -21.13 40.37
N ALA A 10 -30.42 -20.94 40.62
CA ALA A 10 -29.52 -20.24 39.71
C ALA A 10 -29.35 -20.94 38.35
N ASP A 11 -29.58 -22.26 38.29
CA ASP A 11 -29.40 -23.07 37.09
C ASP A 11 -30.72 -23.30 36.31
N VAL A 12 -31.86 -22.80 36.81
CA VAL A 12 -33.16 -22.90 36.15
C VAL A 12 -33.35 -21.72 35.18
N PRO A 13 -33.71 -21.94 33.90
CA PRO A 13 -33.89 -20.86 32.93
C PRO A 13 -35.06 -19.94 33.31
N PHE A 14 -34.93 -18.65 33.00
CA PHE A 14 -35.86 -17.61 33.42
C PHE A 14 -37.29 -17.86 32.91
N GLY A 15 -37.43 -18.31 31.66
CA GLY A 15 -38.74 -18.66 31.11
C GLY A 15 -39.46 -19.78 31.89
N GLU A 16 -38.74 -20.72 32.51
CA GLU A 16 -39.35 -21.77 33.34
C GLU A 16 -39.81 -21.23 34.69
N LEU A 17 -39.06 -20.28 35.28
CA LEU A 17 -39.46 -19.60 36.51
C LEU A 17 -40.75 -18.78 36.32
N GLN A 18 -40.87 -18.07 35.19
CA GLN A 18 -42.09 -17.32 34.87
C GLN A 18 -43.31 -18.23 34.72
N ARG A 19 -43.15 -19.38 34.04
CA ARG A 19 -44.23 -20.37 33.91
C ARG A 19 -44.61 -20.97 35.27
N ALA A 20 -43.62 -21.37 36.07
CA ALA A 20 -43.88 -21.91 37.40
C ALA A 20 -44.61 -20.92 38.31
N ARG A 21 -44.31 -19.62 38.19
CA ARG A 21 -45.02 -18.53 38.88
C ARG A 21 -46.46 -18.39 38.38
N ALA A 22 -46.69 -18.43 37.07
CA ALA A 22 -48.03 -18.32 36.49
C ALA A 22 -48.93 -19.52 36.85
N ASP A 23 -48.37 -20.73 36.80
CA ASP A 23 -49.08 -21.98 37.11
C ASP A 23 -49.31 -22.19 38.62
N GLY A 24 -48.68 -21.37 39.48
CA GLY A 24 -48.66 -21.56 40.95
C GLY A 24 -47.87 -22.79 41.42
N SER A 25 -47.22 -23.51 40.51
CA SER A 25 -46.53 -24.79 40.77
C SER A 25 -45.15 -24.65 41.42
N LEU A 26 -44.68 -23.42 41.63
CA LEU A 26 -43.37 -23.11 42.23
C LEU A 26 -43.24 -23.63 43.67
N ILE A 27 -44.36 -23.76 44.40
CA ILE A 27 -44.41 -24.34 45.75
C ILE A 27 -44.58 -25.86 45.72
N ALA A 28 -45.21 -26.41 44.68
CA ALA A 28 -45.52 -27.85 44.57
C ALA A 28 -44.39 -28.69 43.96
N ARG A 29 -43.59 -28.13 43.06
CA ARG A 29 -42.44 -28.81 42.46
C ARG A 29 -41.22 -28.58 43.35
N GLY A 30 -40.85 -29.57 44.16
CA GLY A 30 -39.64 -29.49 44.99
C GLY A 30 -38.42 -29.11 44.14
N PHE A 31 -37.58 -28.20 44.65
CA PHE A 31 -36.48 -27.53 43.94
C PHE A 31 -35.55 -28.49 43.15
N ASN A 32 -35.36 -29.72 43.67
CA ASN A 32 -34.54 -30.76 43.04
C ASN A 32 -35.12 -31.31 41.71
N SER A 33 -36.44 -31.29 41.54
CA SER A 33 -37.11 -31.79 40.33
C SER A 33 -37.05 -30.79 39.17
N ALA A 34 -37.07 -29.49 39.47
CA ALA A 34 -36.93 -28.43 38.47
C ALA A 34 -35.51 -28.39 37.89
N ALA A 35 -34.49 -28.51 38.75
CA ALA A 35 -33.09 -28.60 38.31
C ALA A 35 -32.83 -29.83 37.40
N ALA A 36 -33.43 -30.98 37.72
CA ALA A 36 -33.32 -32.20 36.90
C ALA A 36 -34.03 -32.08 35.54
N ALA A 37 -35.16 -31.36 35.47
CA ALA A 37 -35.88 -31.12 34.21
C ALA A 37 -35.16 -30.11 33.31
N ALA A 38 -34.54 -29.08 33.89
CA ALA A 38 -33.73 -28.10 33.16
C ALA A 38 -32.50 -28.75 32.50
N GLN A 39 -31.83 -29.67 33.19
CA GLN A 39 -30.68 -30.44 32.67
C GLN A 39 -31.02 -31.30 31.45
N LYS A 40 -32.28 -31.74 31.27
CA LYS A 40 -32.71 -32.55 30.11
C LYS A 40 -32.95 -31.74 28.82
N LYS A 41 -33.00 -30.41 28.87
CA LYS A 41 -33.36 -29.54 27.71
C LYS A 41 -32.16 -28.83 27.08
N THR A 42 -31.03 -29.51 26.92
CA THR A 42 -29.79 -28.94 26.33
C THR A 42 -29.86 -28.69 24.81
N ARG A 43 -30.99 -29.00 24.16
CA ARG A 43 -31.17 -28.82 22.71
C ARG A 43 -32.24 -27.76 22.43
N ARG A 44 -31.94 -26.86 21.49
CA ARG A 44 -32.89 -25.85 20.97
C ARG A 44 -34.22 -26.50 20.59
N ALA A 45 -35.32 -25.82 20.86
CA ALA A 45 -36.65 -26.24 20.43
C ALA A 45 -36.76 -26.36 18.88
N SER A 46 -36.09 -25.47 18.13
CA SER A 46 -35.96 -25.57 16.67
C SER A 46 -34.62 -24.98 16.19
N LYS A 47 -34.19 -25.31 14.97
CA LYS A 47 -32.88 -24.89 14.43
C LYS A 47 -32.70 -23.38 14.29
N LYS A 48 -33.82 -22.63 14.15
CA LYS A 48 -33.85 -21.18 13.96
C LYS A 48 -34.32 -20.40 15.20
N SER A 49 -34.62 -21.11 16.29
CA SER A 49 -35.01 -20.47 17.55
C SER A 49 -33.77 -20.12 18.38
N PRO A 50 -33.71 -18.92 18.99
CA PRO A 50 -32.73 -18.63 20.03
C PRO A 50 -32.96 -19.53 21.25
N MET A 51 -31.92 -19.66 22.07
CA MET A 51 -31.95 -20.40 23.33
C MET A 51 -31.38 -19.51 24.43
N GLU A 52 -32.07 -19.49 25.58
CA GLU A 52 -31.58 -18.84 26.78
C GLU A 52 -30.33 -19.60 27.27
N ILE A 53 -29.22 -18.89 27.44
CA ILE A 53 -27.97 -19.41 28.00
C ILE A 53 -27.55 -18.51 29.17
N SER A 54 -26.94 -19.10 30.19
CA SER A 54 -26.42 -18.33 31.32
C SER A 54 -25.24 -17.46 30.89
N THR A 55 -25.17 -16.23 31.40
CA THR A 55 -24.06 -15.30 31.19
C THR A 55 -22.73 -15.82 31.75
N LYS A 56 -22.77 -16.81 32.63
CA LYS A 56 -21.58 -17.49 33.18
C LYS A 56 -20.92 -18.41 32.15
N VAL A 57 -21.58 -18.75 31.04
CA VAL A 57 -21.04 -19.65 30.01
C VAL A 57 -20.25 -18.83 28.99
N PRO A 58 -18.94 -19.06 28.83
CA PRO A 58 -18.13 -18.33 27.86
C PRO A 58 -18.52 -18.70 26.42
N PRO A 59 -18.48 -17.75 25.47
CA PRO A 59 -18.77 -18.03 24.06
C PRO A 59 -17.67 -18.93 23.43
N PRO A 60 -18.02 -19.76 22.42
CA PRO A 60 -17.04 -20.59 21.73
C PRO A 60 -16.06 -19.74 20.91
N ARG A 61 -14.82 -20.22 20.76
CA ARG A 61 -13.79 -19.56 19.93
C ARG A 61 -14.18 -19.61 18.44
N PHE A 62 -13.90 -18.53 17.72
CA PHE A 62 -14.04 -18.52 16.26
C PHE A 62 -13.02 -19.46 15.60
N ARG A 63 -13.41 -20.11 14.50
CA ARG A 63 -12.50 -20.98 13.74
C ARG A 63 -11.54 -20.12 12.93
N GLU A 64 -10.25 -20.41 13.01
CA GLU A 64 -9.22 -19.77 12.18
C GLU A 64 -9.33 -20.28 10.74
N VAL A 65 -9.64 -19.38 9.81
CA VAL A 65 -9.66 -19.68 8.37
C VAL A 65 -8.26 -19.43 7.82
N ILE A 66 -7.52 -20.49 7.51
CA ILE A 66 -6.18 -20.39 6.91
C ILE A 66 -6.34 -19.84 5.49
N GLN A 67 -5.83 -18.63 5.25
CA GLN A 67 -5.86 -18.02 3.92
C GLN A 67 -4.83 -18.69 3.01
N VAL A 68 -5.29 -19.51 2.07
CA VAL A 68 -4.43 -20.10 1.03
C VAL A 68 -4.03 -19.00 0.03
N PRO A 69 -2.74 -18.84 -0.31
CA PRO A 69 -2.31 -17.87 -1.30
C PRO A 69 -2.95 -18.19 -2.66
N LYS A 70 -3.77 -17.25 -3.15
CA LYS A 70 -4.47 -17.39 -4.43
C LYS A 70 -3.51 -17.08 -5.58
N LYS A 71 -3.43 -17.98 -6.55
CA LYS A 71 -2.73 -17.72 -7.82
C LYS A 71 -3.54 -16.71 -8.63
N VAL A 72 -3.02 -15.50 -8.78
CA VAL A 72 -3.63 -14.48 -9.64
C VAL A 72 -2.91 -14.53 -10.99
N VAL A 73 -3.67 -14.70 -12.07
CA VAL A 73 -3.12 -14.56 -13.43
C VAL A 73 -2.90 -13.07 -13.66
N ARG A 74 -1.67 -12.69 -14.00
CA ARG A 74 -1.27 -11.31 -14.17
C ARG A 74 -0.70 -11.10 -15.56
N ASP A 75 -1.00 -9.94 -16.15
CA ASP A 75 -0.46 -9.56 -17.46
C ASP A 75 0.96 -9.02 -17.27
N PRO A 76 1.98 -9.65 -17.87
CA PRO A 76 3.37 -9.26 -17.69
C PRO A 76 3.65 -7.80 -18.08
N ARG A 77 2.83 -7.18 -18.94
CA ARG A 77 3.00 -5.77 -19.30
C ARG A 77 2.70 -4.81 -18.15
N PHE A 78 1.86 -5.23 -17.21
CA PHE A 78 1.34 -4.39 -16.13
C PHE A 78 1.79 -4.88 -14.75
N GLU A 79 2.75 -5.80 -14.70
CA GLU A 79 3.23 -6.36 -13.45
C GLU A 79 4.23 -5.44 -12.75
N THR A 80 3.98 -5.17 -11.48
CA THR A 80 4.84 -4.36 -10.61
C THR A 80 6.24 -4.97 -10.42
N ILE A 81 6.40 -6.26 -10.75
CA ILE A 81 7.64 -7.02 -10.62
C ILE A 81 8.74 -6.47 -11.56
N TYR A 82 8.37 -5.91 -12.72
CA TYR A 82 9.33 -5.47 -13.72
C TYR A 82 10.05 -4.14 -13.38
N GLY A 83 9.70 -3.52 -12.24
CA GLY A 83 10.38 -2.33 -11.74
C GLY A 83 10.11 -1.06 -12.55
N PRO A 84 10.72 0.08 -12.16
CA PRO A 84 10.58 1.33 -12.89
C PRO A 84 11.22 1.27 -14.28
N VAL A 85 10.67 2.03 -15.23
CA VAL A 85 11.20 2.12 -16.60
C VAL A 85 12.58 2.79 -16.61
N ASP A 86 13.54 2.15 -17.29
CA ASP A 86 14.85 2.74 -17.57
C ASP A 86 14.73 3.90 -18.56
N GLN A 87 14.72 5.13 -18.02
CA GLN A 87 14.57 6.37 -18.77
C GLN A 87 15.75 6.63 -19.71
N GLU A 88 16.98 6.30 -19.27
CA GLU A 88 18.19 6.50 -20.07
C GLU A 88 18.22 5.55 -21.28
N GLY A 89 17.93 4.28 -21.05
CA GLY A 89 17.82 3.30 -22.12
C GLY A 89 16.69 3.61 -23.08
N PHE A 90 15.53 4.08 -22.58
CA PHE A 90 14.43 4.53 -23.42
C PHE A 90 14.85 5.69 -24.33
N ARG A 91 15.50 6.71 -23.77
CA ARG A 91 15.98 7.86 -24.54
C ARG A 91 16.99 7.47 -25.61
N LYS A 92 17.89 6.53 -25.31
CA LYS A 92 18.87 6.00 -26.27
C LYS A 92 18.21 5.22 -27.41
N ARG A 93 17.27 4.32 -27.09
CA ARG A 93 16.57 3.48 -28.07
C ARG A 93 15.67 4.30 -29.00
N TYR A 94 15.03 5.34 -28.48
CA TYR A 94 14.11 6.20 -29.22
C TYR A 94 14.68 7.61 -29.45
N SER A 95 15.99 7.72 -29.69
CA SER A 95 16.66 9.02 -29.89
C SER A 95 16.09 9.81 -31.07
N PHE A 96 15.73 9.12 -32.15
CA PHE A 96 15.17 9.71 -33.38
C PHE A 96 13.91 10.55 -33.11
N LEU A 97 13.07 10.12 -32.16
CA LEU A 97 11.84 10.82 -31.80
C LEU A 97 12.16 12.23 -31.26
N PHE A 98 13.18 12.31 -30.41
CA PHE A 98 13.50 13.54 -29.72
C PHE A 98 14.49 14.44 -30.46
N ASP A 99 15.38 13.85 -31.27
CA ASP A 99 16.39 14.59 -32.01
C ASP A 99 15.86 15.09 -33.35
N ASN A 100 14.97 14.34 -34.01
CA ASN A 100 14.50 14.65 -35.37
C ASN A 100 13.00 14.89 -35.43
N GLU A 101 12.17 13.92 -35.02
CA GLU A 101 10.73 13.96 -35.30
C GLU A 101 9.99 15.06 -34.55
N LEU A 102 10.15 15.13 -33.22
CA LEU A 102 9.49 16.13 -32.37
C LEU A 102 9.90 17.57 -32.72
N PRO A 103 11.21 17.89 -32.92
CA PRO A 103 11.61 19.21 -33.40
C PRO A 103 11.04 19.55 -34.78
N ALA A 104 11.05 18.60 -35.72
CA ALA A 104 10.51 18.82 -37.06
C ALA A 104 8.98 19.05 -37.02
N GLU A 105 8.25 18.33 -36.18
CA GLU A 105 6.81 18.54 -35.95
C GLU A 105 6.56 19.95 -35.41
N LYS A 106 7.34 20.37 -34.39
CA LYS A 106 7.24 21.71 -33.82
C LYS A 106 7.45 22.81 -34.86
N GLU A 107 8.47 22.67 -35.72
CA GLU A 107 8.72 23.64 -36.79
C GLU A 107 7.58 23.70 -37.81
N LYS A 108 7.02 22.55 -38.18
CA LYS A 108 5.85 22.48 -39.07
C LYS A 108 4.65 23.19 -38.44
N LEU A 109 4.38 22.95 -37.15
CA LEU A 109 3.29 23.60 -36.42
C LEU A 109 3.47 25.12 -36.32
N LEU A 110 4.70 25.60 -36.11
CA LEU A 110 4.99 27.03 -36.12
C LEU A 110 4.73 27.66 -37.50
N LYS A 111 5.05 26.94 -38.58
CA LYS A 111 4.77 27.38 -39.96
C LYS A 111 3.27 27.40 -40.26
N THR A 112 2.51 26.42 -39.77
CA THR A 112 1.06 26.38 -39.98
C THR A 112 0.35 27.47 -39.18
N ILE A 113 0.74 27.71 -37.92
CA ILE A 113 0.19 28.81 -37.09
C ILE A 113 0.32 30.16 -37.78
N LYS A 114 1.48 30.43 -38.42
CA LYS A 114 1.72 31.68 -39.15
C LYS A 114 0.82 31.86 -40.38
N ARG A 115 0.30 30.76 -40.95
CA ARG A 115 -0.52 30.75 -42.17
C ARG A 115 -2.01 30.70 -41.88
N SER A 116 -2.40 29.99 -40.83
CA SER A 116 -3.79 29.83 -40.40
C SER A 116 -4.35 31.13 -39.84
N LYS A 117 -5.66 31.33 -40.04
CA LYS A 117 -6.41 32.47 -39.48
C LYS A 117 -7.43 32.03 -38.43
N ASP A 118 -7.76 30.73 -38.39
CA ASP A 118 -8.78 30.19 -37.49
C ASP A 118 -8.26 30.12 -36.04
N PRO A 119 -8.91 30.80 -35.09
CA PRO A 119 -8.40 30.92 -33.72
C PRO A 119 -8.36 29.58 -32.97
N ASN A 120 -9.40 28.75 -33.11
CA ASN A 120 -9.48 27.45 -32.45
C ASN A 120 -8.36 26.50 -32.91
N ALA A 121 -8.11 26.43 -34.22
CA ALA A 121 -7.04 25.61 -34.77
C ALA A 121 -5.65 26.11 -34.33
N ILE A 122 -5.47 27.43 -34.22
CA ILE A 122 -4.24 28.02 -33.69
C ILE A 122 -4.00 27.60 -32.23
N GLU A 123 -5.03 27.59 -31.40
CA GLU A 123 -4.93 27.16 -30.00
C GLU A 123 -4.55 25.67 -29.89
N GLU A 124 -5.17 24.80 -30.66
CA GLU A 124 -4.82 23.37 -30.71
C GLU A 124 -3.35 23.16 -31.11
N MET A 125 -2.89 23.85 -32.15
CA MET A 125 -1.49 23.78 -32.59
C MET A 125 -0.53 24.31 -31.52
N LYS A 126 -0.88 25.37 -30.80
CA LYS A 126 -0.10 25.87 -29.65
C LYS A 126 -0.03 24.85 -28.53
N ASN A 127 -1.16 24.21 -28.17
CA ASN A 127 -1.22 23.16 -27.16
C ASN A 127 -0.35 21.95 -27.54
N ARG A 128 -0.29 21.61 -28.83
CA ARG A 128 0.61 20.57 -29.31
C ARG A 128 2.08 20.97 -29.14
N ILE A 129 2.44 22.21 -29.45
CA ILE A 129 3.81 22.72 -29.24
C ILE A 129 4.20 22.68 -27.75
N THR A 130 3.31 23.09 -26.84
CA THR A 130 3.61 23.06 -25.40
C THR A 130 3.80 21.63 -24.90
N TRP A 131 3.03 20.67 -25.43
CA TRP A 131 3.22 19.26 -25.15
C TRP A 131 4.59 18.76 -25.64
N ILE A 132 4.98 19.10 -26.88
CA ILE A 132 6.31 18.75 -27.43
C ILE A 132 7.43 19.32 -26.54
N ASP A 133 7.30 20.57 -26.12
CA ASP A 133 8.30 21.22 -25.25
C ASP A 133 8.40 20.54 -23.88
N LYS A 134 7.29 20.06 -23.32
CA LYS A 134 7.29 19.27 -22.08
C LYS A 134 7.96 17.91 -22.27
N GLN A 135 7.77 17.25 -23.41
CA GLN A 135 8.43 15.98 -23.71
C GLN A 135 9.96 16.16 -23.82
N LEU A 136 10.41 17.23 -24.49
CA LEU A 136 11.84 17.53 -24.63
C LEU A 136 12.50 17.89 -23.29
N ARG A 137 11.80 18.63 -22.42
CA ARG A 137 12.32 19.00 -21.08
C ARG A 137 12.40 17.81 -20.11
N SER A 138 11.42 16.91 -20.15
CA SER A 138 11.35 15.75 -19.26
C SER A 138 12.39 14.68 -19.57
N HIS A 139 12.90 14.65 -20.81
CA HIS A 139 13.91 13.70 -21.25
C HIS A 139 15.17 14.45 -21.72
N PRO A 140 15.97 15.03 -20.81
CA PRO A 140 17.22 15.65 -21.21
C PRO A 140 18.21 14.59 -21.74
N LYS A 141 19.10 14.98 -22.66
CA LYS A 141 20.08 14.05 -23.25
C LYS A 141 21.01 13.45 -22.21
N LYS A 142 21.47 14.29 -21.28
CA LYS A 142 22.27 13.96 -20.09
C LYS A 142 22.00 15.03 -19.05
N THR A 143 21.90 14.66 -17.78
CA THR A 143 21.90 15.63 -16.70
C THR A 143 23.35 15.96 -16.36
N ILE A 144 23.63 17.21 -15.99
CA ILE A 144 24.95 17.65 -15.53
C ILE A 144 25.46 16.73 -14.42
N GLU A 145 24.56 16.32 -13.53
CA GLU A 145 24.78 15.33 -12.49
C GLU A 145 25.35 14.01 -13.05
N SER A 146 24.66 13.38 -14.02
CA SER A 146 25.11 12.11 -14.61
C SER A 146 26.49 12.21 -15.25
N GLU A 147 26.83 13.35 -15.84
CA GLU A 147 28.14 13.60 -16.45
C GLU A 147 29.23 13.70 -15.39
N ILE A 148 29.00 14.49 -14.33
CA ILE A 148 29.93 14.62 -13.19
C ILE A 148 30.19 13.25 -12.55
N LEU A 149 29.14 12.44 -12.35
CA LEU A 149 29.27 11.10 -11.77
C LEU A 149 30.13 10.20 -12.68
N HIS A 150 29.85 10.21 -13.98
CA HIS A 150 30.57 9.41 -14.95
C HIS A 150 32.05 9.81 -15.03
N GLU A 151 32.35 11.11 -15.03
CA GLU A 151 33.72 11.62 -15.00
C GLU A 151 34.45 11.20 -13.73
N HIS A 152 33.81 11.30 -12.56
CA HIS A 152 34.39 10.86 -11.30
C HIS A 152 34.70 9.35 -11.33
N ILE A 153 33.73 8.52 -11.72
CA ILE A 153 33.92 7.06 -11.84
C ILE A 153 35.07 6.74 -12.81
N LYS A 154 35.19 7.48 -13.90
CA LYS A 154 36.27 7.30 -14.87
C LYS A 154 37.64 7.61 -14.26
N LYS A 155 37.78 8.75 -13.58
CA LYS A 155 39.01 9.16 -12.87
C LYS A 155 39.45 8.13 -11.84
N GLU A 156 38.51 7.65 -11.03
CA GLU A 156 38.78 6.68 -9.98
C GLU A 156 39.15 5.30 -10.54
N ARG A 157 38.54 4.91 -11.66
CA ARG A 157 38.91 3.69 -12.38
C ARG A 157 40.34 3.78 -12.93
N GLU A 158 40.76 4.94 -13.42
CA GLU A 158 42.13 5.17 -13.89
C GLU A 158 43.14 5.16 -12.73
N ALA A 159 42.81 5.78 -11.59
CA ALA A 159 43.62 5.73 -10.38
C ALA A 159 43.78 4.30 -9.84
N ALA A 160 42.72 3.50 -9.85
CA ALA A 160 42.75 2.10 -9.47
C ALA A 160 43.68 1.26 -10.35
N LYS A 161 43.68 1.51 -11.67
CA LYS A 161 44.62 0.84 -12.59
C LYS A 161 46.09 1.12 -12.24
N THR A 162 46.38 2.32 -11.73
CA THR A 162 47.73 2.69 -11.26
C THR A 162 48.08 2.18 -9.85
N GLY A 163 47.18 1.41 -9.22
CA GLY A 163 47.38 0.82 -7.89
C GLY A 163 46.95 1.71 -6.71
N LYS A 164 46.36 2.88 -6.96
CA LYS A 164 45.77 3.72 -5.90
C LYS A 164 44.42 3.15 -5.47
N GLN A 165 44.06 3.32 -4.21
CA GLN A 165 42.76 2.87 -3.72
C GLN A 165 41.63 3.72 -4.33
N PRO A 166 40.64 3.12 -5.03
CA PRO A 166 39.53 3.88 -5.62
C PRO A 166 38.64 4.48 -4.54
N TYR A 167 38.27 5.75 -4.72
CA TYR A 167 37.34 6.48 -3.88
C TYR A 167 35.98 6.59 -4.58
N TYR A 168 34.88 6.32 -3.87
CA TYR A 168 33.53 6.44 -4.42
C TYR A 168 32.74 7.48 -3.63
N LEU A 169 32.20 8.49 -4.32
CA LEU A 169 31.38 9.54 -3.73
C LEU A 169 30.14 8.94 -3.06
N LYS A 170 29.80 9.44 -1.87
CA LYS A 170 28.55 9.11 -1.19
C LYS A 170 27.37 9.78 -1.91
N LYS A 171 26.20 9.13 -1.89
CA LYS A 171 25.00 9.66 -2.57
C LYS A 171 24.61 11.07 -2.11
N CYS A 172 24.80 11.39 -0.83
CA CYS A 172 24.48 12.71 -0.27
C CYS A 172 25.41 13.83 -0.72
N SER A 173 26.69 13.55 -0.98
CA SER A 173 27.65 14.55 -1.47
C SER A 173 27.43 14.93 -2.93
N PHE A 174 26.76 14.07 -3.70
CA PHE A 174 26.53 14.27 -5.12
C PHE A 174 25.35 15.21 -5.43
N LEU A 175 24.30 15.18 -4.60
CA LEU A 175 23.08 15.96 -4.81
C LEU A 175 23.22 17.46 -4.45
N ASN A 176 24.36 17.89 -3.91
CA ASN A 176 24.65 19.29 -3.57
C ASN A 176 26.13 19.62 -3.87
N PRO A 177 26.49 19.93 -5.13
CA PRO A 177 27.87 20.30 -5.46
C PRO A 177 28.28 21.66 -4.86
N MET A 178 27.31 22.49 -4.44
CA MET A 178 27.55 23.86 -3.95
C MET A 178 27.77 23.97 -2.44
N SER A 179 27.63 22.89 -1.66
CA SER A 179 27.86 22.91 -0.20
C SER A 179 29.29 22.53 0.20
N PHE A 180 30.23 22.44 -0.76
CA PHE A 180 31.64 22.12 -0.51
C PHE A 180 32.54 23.36 -0.35
N SER A 181 31.99 24.57 -0.34
CA SER A 181 32.69 25.75 0.21
C SER A 181 32.29 25.92 1.67
N LEU A 182 33.27 25.98 2.57
CA LEU A 182 33.14 26.19 4.03
C LEU A 182 33.16 24.93 4.90
N SER A 183 34.19 24.11 4.77
CA SER A 183 34.85 23.56 5.96
C SER A 183 36.31 23.27 5.67
N LEU A 184 37.12 24.33 5.56
CA LEU A 184 38.52 24.23 5.96
C LEU A 184 38.54 24.14 7.48
N CYS A 185 38.32 22.93 8.02
CA CYS A 185 38.74 22.63 9.38
C CYS A 185 40.26 22.45 9.32
N VAL A 186 40.97 23.53 9.60
CA VAL A 186 42.39 23.56 9.89
C VAL A 186 42.64 22.63 11.08
N TYR A 187 43.08 21.40 10.82
CA TYR A 187 43.68 20.57 11.86
C TYR A 187 45.13 21.03 12.06
N ILE A 188 45.31 22.02 12.93
CA ILE A 188 46.61 22.31 13.53
C ILE A 188 46.96 21.14 14.44
N LYS A 189 48.13 20.60 14.15
CA LYS A 189 48.85 19.55 14.87
C LYS A 189 49.41 20.16 16.16
N PHE A 190 49.04 19.61 17.31
CA PHE A 190 49.83 19.62 18.53
C PHE A 190 50.03 18.18 18.98
#